data_AF-A0A5B7BVX5-F1
#
_entry.id   AF-A0A5B7BVX5-F1
#
_cell.length_a   1.000
_cell.length_b   1.000
_cell.length_c   1.000
_cell.angle_alpha   90.00
_cell.angle_beta   90.00
_cell.angle_gamma   90.00
#
_symmetry.space_group_name_H-M   'P 1'
#
loop_
_entity.id
_entity.type
_entity.pdbx_description
1 polymer ?
#
loop_
_entity_poly.entity_id
_entity_poly.type
_entity_poly.pdbx_seq_one_letter_code
_entity_poly.pdbx_strand_id
1 'polypeptide(L)'
;WNIGVYFSLRFQEIAGALDSSLMVAGLVPIQGNFQDLTLKQSVSLLECLRSCWKDDVLVLSCSDKFLRLSLQLLSRYSNWLSAGLAARKAGNAGSKPGSEWAISAIPDDLIYIIHDVNCIVAEVSGDYVGHILELLSSCSAEVVDLVKQSILQGGNSLKDLVPSVMNSIIEMLVEKSVEDLRQLKGITATYRMTNKPLPVRHSPYVSAVLRPLKAFLDGERAATYLTREIRNDLLHGAAFEITGCYHELAADLVSVAR
;
A
#
# COMPACT_ATOMS: atom_id res chain seq x y z
N TRP A 1 4.90 30.47 31.10
CA TRP A 1 4.67 29.16 30.45
C TRP A 1 5.87 28.82 29.59
N ASN A 2 6.44 27.61 29.68
CA ASN A 2 7.59 27.25 28.84
C ASN A 2 7.07 26.57 27.57
N ILE A 3 6.99 27.35 26.49
CA ILE A 3 6.46 26.91 25.19
C ILE A 3 7.29 25.76 24.60
N GLY A 4 8.60 25.75 24.84
CA GLY A 4 9.47 24.65 24.41
C GLY A 4 9.12 23.33 25.09
N VAL A 5 8.96 23.34 26.42
CA VAL A 5 8.55 22.16 27.19
C VAL A 5 7.15 21.70 26.77
N TYR A 6 6.22 22.63 26.56
CA TYR A 6 4.88 22.32 26.07
C TYR A 6 4.92 21.58 24.72
N PHE A 7 5.64 22.13 23.74
CA PHE A 7 5.77 21.48 22.43
C PHE A 7 6.44 20.11 22.54
N SER A 8 7.48 19.95 23.37
CA SER A 8 8.12 18.64 23.56
C SER A 8 7.16 17.59 24.11
N LEU A 9 6.27 17.96 25.05
CA LEU A 9 5.24 17.06 25.56
C LEU A 9 4.24 16.67 24.47
N ARG A 10 3.73 17.66 23.71
CA ARG A 10 2.80 17.41 22.59
C ARG A 10 3.42 16.58 21.48
N PHE A 11 4.69 16.84 21.15
CA PHE A 11 5.45 16.04 20.19
C PHE A 11 5.52 14.58 20.63
N GLN A 12 5.89 14.33 21.89
CA GLN A 12 6.01 12.96 22.41
C GLN A 12 4.65 12.24 22.44
N GLU A 13 3.59 12.94 22.85
CA GLU A 13 2.22 12.42 22.86
C GLU A 13 1.76 12.03 21.44
N ILE A 14 1.85 12.98 20.49
CA ILE A 14 1.33 12.80 19.14
C ILE A 14 2.20 11.82 18.33
N ALA A 15 3.52 12.06 18.24
CA ALA A 15 4.40 11.18 17.48
C ALA A 15 4.50 9.78 18.10
N GLY A 16 4.47 9.69 19.44
CA GLY A 16 4.50 8.42 20.16
C GLY A 16 3.24 7.58 19.92
N ALA A 17 2.06 8.20 19.78
CA ALA A 17 0.83 7.51 19.43
C ALA A 17 0.90 6.87 18.03
N LEU A 18 1.43 7.59 17.04
CA LEU A 18 1.65 7.03 15.70
C LEU A 18 2.69 5.90 15.75
N ASP A 19 3.86 6.15 16.35
CA ASP A 19 4.94 5.16 16.43
C ASP A 19 4.46 3.86 17.07
N SER A 20 3.69 3.94 18.15
CA SER A 20 3.11 2.77 18.82
C SER A 20 2.17 1.98 17.91
N SER A 21 1.41 2.66 17.05
CA SER A 21 0.53 2.01 16.08
C SER A 21 1.30 1.35 14.94
N LEU A 22 2.41 1.95 14.50
CA LEU A 22 3.24 1.43 13.39
C LEU A 22 4.13 0.25 13.80
N MET A 23 4.41 0.09 15.09
CA MET A 23 5.18 -1.04 15.63
C MET A 23 4.36 -2.34 15.76
N VAL A 24 3.06 -2.32 15.47
CA VAL A 24 2.23 -3.52 15.48
C VAL A 24 2.62 -4.43 14.32
N ALA A 25 2.85 -5.71 14.60
CA ALA A 25 3.39 -6.68 13.65
C ALA A 25 2.45 -7.03 12.47
N GLY A 26 1.22 -6.53 12.44
CA GLY A 26 0.23 -6.83 11.41
C GLY A 26 -0.60 -5.61 11.04
N LEU A 27 -1.19 -5.65 9.85
CA LEU A 27 -2.22 -4.69 9.45
C LEU A 27 -3.48 -5.00 10.27
N VAL A 28 -4.00 -4.01 11.02
CA VAL A 28 -5.13 -4.21 11.92
C VAL A 28 -6.34 -3.46 11.37
N PRO A 29 -7.31 -4.17 10.77
CA PRO A 29 -8.56 -3.56 10.36
C PRO A 29 -9.33 -3.06 11.59
N ILE A 30 -9.96 -1.88 11.48
CA ILE A 30 -10.86 -1.38 12.50
C ILE A 30 -12.27 -1.96 12.33
N GLN A 31 -13.00 -2.09 13.44
CA GLN A 31 -14.44 -2.37 13.39
C GLN A 31 -15.21 -1.06 13.42
N GLY A 32 -15.91 -0.74 12.33
CA GLY A 32 -16.69 0.48 12.16
C GLY A 32 -16.16 1.38 11.05
N ASN A 33 -16.86 2.50 10.81
CA ASN A 33 -16.44 3.48 9.81
C ASN A 33 -15.80 4.70 10.52
N PHE A 34 -14.48 4.84 10.43
CA PHE A 34 -13.79 6.07 10.86
C PHE A 34 -13.31 6.83 9.62
N GLN A 35 -14.17 7.72 9.12
CA GLN A 35 -13.91 8.52 7.92
C GLN A 35 -13.38 7.71 6.73
N ASP A 36 -14.05 6.60 6.48
CA ASP A 36 -13.77 5.67 5.39
C ASP A 36 -12.39 4.98 5.44
N LEU A 37 -11.59 5.20 6.50
CA LEU A 37 -10.36 4.46 6.73
C LEU A 37 -10.63 3.07 7.28
N THR A 38 -9.74 2.14 6.95
CA THR A 38 -9.89 0.71 7.26
C THR A 38 -8.85 0.20 8.24
N LEU A 39 -7.64 0.78 8.27
CA LEU A 39 -6.53 0.34 9.11
C LEU A 39 -6.34 1.25 10.32
N LYS A 40 -6.10 0.64 11.48
CA LYS A 40 -5.78 1.35 12.72
C LYS A 40 -4.56 2.27 12.56
N GLN A 41 -3.57 1.83 11.78
CA GLN A 41 -2.37 2.61 11.48
C GLN A 41 -2.71 3.92 10.75
N SER A 42 -3.62 3.85 9.77
CA SER A 42 -4.05 4.99 8.97
C SER A 42 -4.92 5.94 9.79
N VAL A 43 -5.81 5.40 10.62
CA VAL A 43 -6.60 6.18 11.59
C VAL A 43 -5.68 6.95 12.54
N SER A 44 -4.69 6.27 13.13
CA SER A 44 -3.72 6.90 14.03
C SER A 44 -2.96 8.05 13.36
N LEU A 45 -2.53 7.87 12.10
CA LEU A 45 -1.90 8.95 11.33
C LEU A 45 -2.84 10.17 11.22
N LEU A 46 -4.08 9.96 10.78
CA LEU A 46 -5.03 11.05 10.57
C LEU A 46 -5.37 11.78 11.89
N GLU A 47 -5.57 11.03 12.97
CA GLU A 47 -5.79 11.60 14.30
C GLU A 47 -4.60 12.43 14.78
N CYS A 48 -3.37 11.95 14.56
CA CYS A 48 -2.15 12.67 14.92
C CYS A 48 -1.99 13.96 14.09
N LEU A 49 -2.26 13.90 12.78
CA LEU A 49 -2.22 15.05 11.89
C LEU A 49 -3.20 16.14 12.33
N ARG A 50 -4.45 15.76 12.62
CA ARG A 50 -5.47 16.70 13.10
C ARG A 50 -5.14 17.24 14.48
N SER A 51 -4.62 16.40 15.37
CA SER A 51 -4.27 16.82 16.73
C SER A 51 -3.19 17.90 16.77
N CYS A 52 -2.32 17.99 15.74
CA CYS A 52 -1.36 19.08 15.62
C CYS A 52 -2.01 20.47 15.48
N TRP A 53 -3.26 20.54 14.99
CA TRP A 53 -3.94 21.79 14.62
C TRP A 53 -5.30 21.96 15.30
N LYS A 54 -5.55 21.21 16.39
CA LYS A 54 -6.72 21.42 17.26
C LYS A 54 -6.53 22.67 18.12
N ASP A 55 -7.61 23.39 18.39
CA ASP A 55 -7.61 24.65 19.15
C ASP A 55 -7.04 24.50 20.58
N ASP A 56 -7.22 23.34 21.21
CA ASP A 56 -6.74 23.04 22.56
C ASP A 56 -5.28 22.54 22.60
N VAL A 57 -4.69 22.31 21.43
CA VAL A 57 -3.30 21.84 21.28
C VAL A 57 -2.40 22.90 20.65
N LEU A 58 -2.89 23.57 19.60
CA LEU A 58 -2.11 24.50 18.80
C LEU A 58 -1.79 25.77 19.59
N VAL A 59 -0.51 26.11 19.61
CA VAL A 59 -0.04 27.43 20.04
C VAL A 59 0.51 28.12 18.80
N LEU A 60 -0.18 29.15 18.30
CA LEU A 60 0.14 29.80 17.01
C LEU A 60 1.58 30.30 16.91
N SER A 61 2.20 30.70 18.03
CA SER A 61 3.63 31.09 18.07
C SER A 61 4.62 29.93 17.87
N CYS A 62 4.12 28.70 17.74
CA CYS A 62 4.87 27.48 17.42
C CYS A 62 4.28 26.73 16.22
N SER A 63 3.50 27.42 15.36
CA SER A 63 2.90 26.82 14.17
C SER A 63 3.94 26.21 13.23
N ASP A 64 5.14 26.77 13.15
CA ASP A 64 6.29 26.22 12.43
C ASP A 64 6.67 24.81 12.92
N LYS A 65 6.64 24.60 14.25
CA LYS A 65 6.96 23.32 14.87
C LYS A 65 5.85 22.29 14.69
N PHE A 66 4.58 22.71 14.77
CA PHE A 66 3.43 21.83 14.51
C PHE A 66 3.31 21.46 13.03
N LEU A 67 3.66 22.37 12.13
CA LEU A 67 3.80 22.07 10.71
C LEU A 67 4.92 21.04 10.48
N ARG A 68 6.10 21.27 11.06
CA ARG A 68 7.20 20.31 10.98
C ARG A 68 6.78 18.94 11.51
N LEU A 69 6.07 18.87 12.63
CA LEU A 69 5.54 17.62 13.18
C LEU A 69 4.57 16.96 12.19
N SER A 70 3.64 17.71 11.60
CA SER A 70 2.69 17.19 10.60
C SER A 70 3.41 16.53 9.41
N LEU A 71 4.43 17.20 8.87
CA LEU A 71 5.25 16.66 7.78
C LEU A 71 6.07 15.43 8.22
N GLN A 72 6.57 15.43 9.46
CA GLN A 72 7.26 14.28 10.04
C GLN A 72 6.33 13.08 10.22
N LEU A 73 5.06 13.27 10.58
CA LEU A 73 4.07 12.19 10.70
C LEU A 73 3.79 11.54 9.34
N LEU A 74 3.57 12.35 8.29
CA LEU A 74 3.42 11.85 6.91
C LEU A 74 4.66 11.06 6.48
N SER A 75 5.85 11.64 6.69
CA SER A 75 7.12 10.99 6.34
C SER A 75 7.33 9.67 7.10
N ARG A 76 6.99 9.60 8.39
CA ARG A 76 7.08 8.37 9.18
C ARG A 76 6.20 7.27 8.59
N TYR A 77 4.96 7.60 8.24
CA TYR A 77 4.04 6.63 7.64
C TYR A 77 4.50 6.18 6.25
N SER A 78 4.95 7.10 5.37
CA SER A 78 5.53 6.77 4.06
C SER A 78 6.74 5.84 4.20
N ASN A 79 7.63 6.12 5.15
CA ASN A 79 8.82 5.31 5.40
C ASN A 79 8.47 3.93 5.95
N TRP A 80 7.46 3.84 6.83
CA TRP A 80 6.95 2.57 7.34
C TRP A 80 6.40 1.69 6.21
N LEU A 81 5.58 2.25 5.31
CA LEU A 81 5.08 1.55 4.13
C LEU A 81 6.23 1.08 3.23
N SER A 82 7.14 2.00 2.89
CA SER A 82 8.28 1.70 2.02
C SER A 82 9.19 0.62 2.60
N ALA A 83 9.47 0.68 3.92
CA ALA A 83 10.27 -0.31 4.61
C ALA A 83 9.60 -1.69 4.64
N GLY A 84 8.28 -1.74 4.86
CA GLY A 84 7.50 -2.97 4.76
C GLY A 84 7.59 -3.61 3.37
N LEU A 85 7.29 -2.84 2.32
CA LEU A 85 7.36 -3.32 0.94
C LEU A 85 8.77 -3.81 0.57
N ALA A 86 9.81 -3.08 0.98
CA ALA A 86 11.20 -3.49 0.77
C ALA A 86 11.57 -4.77 1.54
N ALA A 87 11.13 -4.92 2.79
CA ALA A 87 11.37 -6.11 3.60
C ALA A 87 10.72 -7.36 2.98
N ARG A 88 9.50 -7.19 2.44
CA ARG A 88 8.81 -8.25 1.71
C ARG A 88 9.60 -8.72 0.49
N LYS A 89 10.04 -7.78 -0.35
CA LYS A 89 10.85 -8.08 -1.54
C LYS A 89 12.18 -8.77 -1.21
N ALA A 90 12.76 -8.47 -0.05
CA ALA A 90 14.03 -9.04 0.40
C ALA A 90 13.91 -10.41 1.11
N GLY A 91 12.71 -10.96 1.32
CA GLY A 91 12.52 -12.30 1.89
C GLY A 91 13.12 -12.49 3.28
N ASN A 92 12.69 -11.70 4.27
CA ASN A 92 13.13 -11.68 5.67
C ASN A 92 14.56 -11.16 5.95
N ALA A 93 15.48 -11.19 4.97
CA ALA A 93 16.89 -10.79 5.19
C ALA A 93 17.09 -9.29 5.46
N GLY A 94 16.06 -8.46 5.25
CA GLY A 94 16.08 -7.00 5.43
C GLY A 94 15.03 -6.46 6.41
N SER A 95 14.40 -7.31 7.23
CA SER A 95 13.30 -6.91 8.12
C SER A 95 13.79 -5.94 9.20
N LYS A 96 13.22 -4.74 9.22
CA LYS A 96 13.38 -3.75 10.31
C LYS A 96 12.22 -3.90 11.30
N PRO A 97 12.39 -3.50 12.58
CA PRO A 97 11.26 -3.44 13.51
C PRO A 97 10.12 -2.58 12.94
N GLY A 98 8.90 -3.11 12.96
CA GLY A 98 7.70 -2.49 12.39
C GLY A 98 7.45 -2.82 10.92
N SER A 99 8.26 -3.65 10.27
CA SER A 99 8.05 -4.11 8.87
C SER A 99 7.46 -5.53 8.77
N GLU A 100 7.21 -6.19 9.89
CA GLU A 100 6.74 -7.57 9.98
C GLU A 100 5.35 -7.77 9.36
N TRP A 101 4.53 -6.71 9.34
CA TRP A 101 3.21 -6.73 8.70
C TRP A 101 3.30 -7.10 7.23
N ALA A 102 4.37 -6.66 6.55
CA ALA A 102 4.52 -6.85 5.12
C ALA A 102 4.90 -8.27 4.74
N ILE A 103 5.46 -9.06 5.67
CA ILE A 103 5.78 -10.47 5.44
C ILE A 103 4.52 -11.33 5.61
N SER A 104 3.70 -11.00 6.61
CA SER A 104 2.48 -11.76 6.94
C SER A 104 1.26 -11.39 6.09
N ALA A 105 1.22 -10.20 5.51
CA ALA A 105 0.10 -9.71 4.71
C ALA A 105 -0.20 -10.62 3.50
N ILE A 106 -1.49 -10.86 3.24
CA ILE A 106 -1.99 -11.46 2.00
C ILE A 106 -2.37 -10.34 0.99
N PRO A 107 -2.61 -10.64 -0.31
CA PRO A 107 -2.89 -9.59 -1.29
C PRO A 107 -4.09 -8.73 -0.89
N ASP A 108 -5.11 -9.36 -0.32
CA ASP A 108 -6.33 -8.74 0.18
C ASP A 108 -6.11 -7.74 1.33
N ASP A 109 -5.03 -7.85 2.09
CA ASP A 109 -4.72 -6.88 3.16
C ASP A 109 -4.07 -5.62 2.57
N LEU A 110 -3.33 -5.76 1.46
CA LEU A 110 -2.70 -4.63 0.76
C LEU A 110 -3.73 -3.73 0.05
N ILE A 111 -4.93 -4.26 -0.23
CA ILE A 111 -6.07 -3.46 -0.73
C ILE A 111 -6.38 -2.30 0.25
N TYR A 112 -6.39 -2.59 1.55
CA TYR A 112 -6.65 -1.60 2.57
C TYR A 112 -5.61 -0.48 2.58
N ILE A 113 -4.35 -0.81 2.31
CA ILE A 113 -3.29 0.21 2.18
C ILE A 113 -3.57 1.14 1.01
N ILE A 114 -3.93 0.60 -0.16
CA ILE A 114 -4.24 1.40 -1.35
C ILE A 114 -5.41 2.35 -1.05
N HIS A 115 -6.48 1.81 -0.47
CA HIS A 115 -7.69 2.57 -0.12
C HIS A 115 -7.37 3.68 0.89
N ASP A 116 -6.78 3.33 2.03
CA ASP A 116 -6.49 4.28 3.10
C ASP A 116 -5.49 5.36 2.67
N VAL A 117 -4.48 5.02 1.86
CA VAL A 117 -3.57 6.00 1.28
C VAL A 117 -4.33 7.00 0.41
N ASN A 118 -5.25 6.55 -0.44
CA ASN A 118 -6.07 7.46 -1.25
C ASN A 118 -6.96 8.36 -0.39
N CYS A 119 -7.58 7.81 0.67
CA CYS A 119 -8.38 8.59 1.63
C CYS A 119 -7.55 9.64 2.36
N ILE A 120 -6.37 9.26 2.89
CA ILE A 120 -5.46 10.19 3.57
C ILE A 120 -4.99 11.28 2.62
N VAL A 121 -4.63 10.94 1.38
CA VAL A 121 -4.18 11.92 0.38
C VAL A 121 -5.30 12.90 0.01
N ALA A 122 -6.52 12.41 -0.13
CA ALA A 122 -7.69 13.26 -0.39
C ALA A 122 -7.95 14.22 0.78
N GLU A 123 -7.95 13.72 2.01
CA GLU A 123 -8.13 14.51 3.23
C GLU A 123 -7.04 15.57 3.40
N VAL A 124 -5.76 15.18 3.27
CA VAL A 124 -4.59 16.07 3.38
C VAL A 124 -4.63 17.17 2.32
N SER A 125 -5.09 16.86 1.11
CA SER A 125 -5.19 17.80 0.00
C SER A 125 -6.46 18.66 0.02
N GLY A 126 -7.43 18.31 0.86
CA GLY A 126 -8.73 18.97 0.99
C GLY A 126 -8.83 19.77 2.29
N ASP A 127 -9.79 19.39 3.13
CA ASP A 127 -10.17 20.15 4.33
C ASP A 127 -9.01 20.35 5.31
N TYR A 128 -8.10 19.37 5.43
CA TYR A 128 -6.96 19.46 6.34
C TYR A 128 -6.05 20.64 6.00
N VAL A 129 -5.61 20.76 4.74
CA VAL A 129 -4.79 21.91 4.34
C VAL A 129 -5.60 23.19 4.37
N GLY A 130 -6.89 23.16 3.99
CA GLY A 130 -7.79 24.31 4.08
C GLY A 130 -7.82 24.93 5.48
N HIS A 131 -8.09 24.11 6.50
CA HIS A 131 -8.10 24.53 7.91
C HIS A 131 -6.77 25.17 8.35
N ILE A 132 -5.64 24.59 7.96
CA ILE A 132 -4.31 25.13 8.30
C ILE A 132 -4.11 26.50 7.65
N LEU A 133 -4.52 26.69 6.40
CA LEU A 133 -4.38 27.98 5.71
C LEU A 133 -5.29 29.05 6.32
N GLU A 134 -6.48 28.69 6.79
CA GLU A 134 -7.36 29.61 7.53
C GLU A 134 -6.73 30.09 8.84
N LEU A 135 -6.15 29.17 9.61
CA LEU A 135 -5.41 29.49 10.85
C LEU A 135 -4.19 30.38 10.60
N LEU A 136 -3.58 30.28 9.41
CA LEU A 136 -2.40 31.04 9.01
C LEU A 136 -2.75 32.24 8.11
N SER A 137 -4.02 32.64 8.03
CA SER A 137 -4.50 33.71 7.15
C SER A 137 -3.89 35.09 7.41
N SER A 138 -3.33 35.31 8.60
CA SER A 138 -2.58 36.54 8.93
C SER A 138 -1.14 36.55 8.41
N CYS A 139 -0.61 35.42 7.94
CA CYS A 139 0.75 35.32 7.40
C CYS A 139 0.82 35.89 5.97
N SER A 140 2.05 36.11 5.45
CA SER A 140 2.21 36.53 4.05
C SER A 140 1.77 35.43 3.08
N ALA A 141 1.30 35.82 1.90
CA ALA A 141 0.89 34.89 0.85
C ALA A 141 2.00 33.88 0.51
N GLU A 142 3.25 34.34 0.47
CA GLU A 142 4.42 33.48 0.22
C GLU A 142 4.56 32.36 1.26
N VAL A 143 4.35 32.66 2.55
CA VAL A 143 4.41 31.66 3.62
C VAL A 143 3.26 30.68 3.48
N VAL A 144 2.04 31.19 3.29
CA VAL A 144 0.82 30.37 3.11
C VAL A 144 0.99 29.40 1.93
N ASP A 145 1.53 29.87 0.82
CA ASP A 145 1.81 29.04 -0.37
C ASP A 145 2.88 27.98 -0.09
N LEU A 146 3.97 28.31 0.61
CA LEU A 146 5.00 27.34 0.99
C LEU A 146 4.46 26.26 1.91
N VAL A 147 3.60 26.62 2.88
CA VAL A 147 2.95 25.67 3.79
C VAL A 147 2.05 24.73 2.99
N LYS A 148 1.20 25.27 2.13
CA LYS A 148 0.33 24.49 1.25
C LYS A 148 1.13 23.50 0.41
N GLN A 149 2.16 23.97 -0.29
CA GLN A 149 3.02 23.13 -1.13
C GLN A 149 3.71 22.02 -0.33
N SER A 150 4.19 22.32 0.87
CA SER A 150 4.86 21.34 1.74
C SER A 150 3.92 20.21 2.16
N ILE A 151 2.68 20.54 2.54
CA ILE A 151 1.66 19.56 2.94
C ILE A 151 1.24 18.71 1.73
N LEU A 152 0.97 19.34 0.60
CA LEU A 152 0.62 18.63 -0.64
C LEU A 152 1.75 17.71 -1.11
N GLN A 153 3.01 18.12 -0.99
CA GLN A 153 4.15 17.27 -1.29
C GLN A 153 4.22 16.04 -0.36
N GLY A 154 3.89 16.20 0.92
CA GLY A 154 3.77 15.08 1.85
C GLY A 154 2.69 14.08 1.44
N GLY A 155 1.51 14.58 1.03
CA GLY A 155 0.44 13.74 0.46
C GLY A 155 0.87 13.04 -0.84
N ASN A 156 1.49 13.75 -1.78
CA ASN A 156 2.00 13.16 -3.02
C ASN A 156 3.02 12.03 -2.75
N SER A 157 3.90 12.22 -1.76
CA SER A 157 4.88 11.20 -1.37
C SER A 157 4.22 9.91 -0.87
N LEU A 158 3.02 9.97 -0.28
CA LEU A 158 2.22 8.79 0.05
C LEU A 158 1.59 8.18 -1.20
N LYS A 159 1.01 9.01 -2.08
CA LYS A 159 0.40 8.58 -3.33
C LYS A 159 1.38 7.84 -4.24
N ASP A 160 2.62 8.29 -4.28
CA ASP A 160 3.70 7.68 -5.07
C ASP A 160 4.07 6.25 -4.60
N LEU A 161 3.60 5.83 -3.43
CA LEU A 161 3.77 4.46 -2.95
C LEU A 161 2.68 3.50 -3.44
N VAL A 162 1.53 4.00 -3.92
CA VAL A 162 0.43 3.16 -4.41
C VAL A 162 0.89 2.20 -5.52
N PRO A 163 1.65 2.63 -6.55
CA PRO A 163 2.18 1.71 -7.56
C PRO A 163 3.06 0.60 -6.98
N SER A 164 3.87 0.91 -5.96
CA SER A 164 4.72 -0.09 -5.29
C SER A 164 3.89 -1.12 -4.52
N VAL A 165 2.79 -0.71 -3.89
CA VAL A 165 1.84 -1.62 -3.24
C VAL A 165 1.15 -2.51 -4.28
N MET A 166 0.71 -1.93 -5.40
CA MET A 166 0.10 -2.68 -6.51
C MET A 166 1.06 -3.72 -7.10
N ASN A 167 2.32 -3.35 -7.32
CA ASN A 167 3.34 -4.29 -7.79
C ASN A 167 3.54 -5.44 -6.81
N SER A 168 3.52 -5.16 -5.50
CA SER A 168 3.61 -6.22 -4.49
C SER A 168 2.41 -7.19 -4.54
N ILE A 169 1.19 -6.67 -4.75
CA ILE A 169 0.00 -7.52 -5.00
C ILE A 169 0.20 -8.39 -6.24
N ILE A 170 0.67 -7.79 -7.34
CA ILE A 170 0.93 -8.49 -8.61
C ILE A 170 1.94 -9.62 -8.40
N GLU A 171 3.09 -9.33 -7.79
CA GLU A 171 4.14 -10.31 -7.49
C GLU A 171 3.57 -11.51 -6.70
N MET A 172 2.77 -11.26 -5.66
CA MET A 172 2.14 -12.33 -4.87
C MET A 172 1.13 -13.16 -5.66
N LEU A 173 0.37 -12.56 -6.57
CA LEU A 173 -0.57 -13.27 -7.43
C LEU A 173 0.15 -14.10 -8.49
N VAL A 174 1.24 -13.56 -9.05
CA VAL A 174 2.12 -14.27 -9.99
C VAL A 174 2.76 -15.47 -9.32
N GLU A 175 3.33 -15.31 -8.12
CA GLU A 175 3.93 -16.41 -7.35
C GLU A 175 2.96 -17.58 -7.17
N LYS A 176 1.71 -17.30 -6.75
CA LYS A 176 0.65 -18.32 -6.62
C LYS A 176 0.29 -18.98 -7.96
N SER A 177 0.26 -18.20 -9.03
CA SER A 177 -0.12 -18.67 -10.37
C SER A 177 0.97 -19.54 -11.01
N VAL A 178 2.25 -19.23 -10.74
CA VAL A 178 3.42 -19.97 -11.25
C VAL A 178 3.48 -21.38 -10.66
N GLU A 179 2.92 -21.62 -9.47
CA GLU A 179 2.84 -22.98 -8.91
C GLU A 179 2.05 -23.94 -9.81
N ASP A 180 0.94 -23.47 -10.39
CA ASP A 180 0.15 -24.23 -11.36
C ASP A 180 0.91 -24.44 -12.69
N LEU A 181 1.74 -23.47 -13.09
CA LEU A 181 2.58 -23.58 -14.30
C LEU A 181 3.67 -24.65 -14.19
N ARG A 182 4.04 -25.11 -12.98
CA ARG A 182 5.01 -26.21 -12.82
C ARG A 182 4.54 -27.50 -13.52
N GLN A 183 3.24 -27.67 -13.72
CA GLN A 183 2.66 -28.80 -14.44
C GLN A 183 3.08 -28.88 -15.92
N LEU A 184 3.58 -27.77 -16.51
CA LEU A 184 4.10 -27.72 -17.87
C LEU A 184 5.18 -28.77 -18.14
N LYS A 185 6.03 -29.06 -17.15
CA LYS A 185 7.13 -30.04 -17.29
C LYS A 185 6.64 -31.45 -17.61
N GLY A 186 5.40 -31.81 -17.24
CA GLY A 186 4.82 -33.13 -17.52
C GLY A 186 4.27 -33.29 -18.94
N ILE A 187 4.19 -32.21 -19.73
CA ILE A 187 3.55 -32.23 -21.05
C ILE A 187 4.40 -32.99 -22.08
N THR A 188 5.73 -32.89 -22.02
CA THR A 188 6.63 -33.59 -22.95
C THR A 188 6.49 -35.11 -22.85
N ALA A 189 6.45 -35.65 -21.63
CA ALA A 189 6.20 -37.07 -21.39
C ALA A 189 4.82 -37.50 -21.92
N THR A 190 3.81 -36.65 -21.68
CA THR A 190 2.43 -36.90 -22.13
C THR A 190 2.30 -36.87 -23.66
N TYR A 191 3.03 -35.99 -24.34
CA TYR A 191 3.03 -35.89 -25.80
C TYR A 191 3.69 -37.09 -26.48
N ARG A 192 4.70 -37.70 -25.84
CA ARG A 192 5.41 -38.89 -26.36
C ARG A 192 4.57 -40.18 -26.29
N MET A 193 3.38 -40.16 -25.67
CA MET A 193 2.49 -41.31 -25.62
C MET A 193 1.84 -41.57 -26.98
N THR A 194 2.10 -42.74 -27.58
CA THR A 194 1.70 -43.09 -28.96
C THR A 194 0.21 -43.39 -29.16
N ASN A 195 -0.52 -43.70 -28.10
CA ASN A 195 -1.95 -44.08 -28.17
C ASN A 195 -2.91 -42.94 -27.77
N LYS A 196 -2.43 -41.69 -27.70
CA LYS A 196 -3.25 -40.57 -27.23
C LYS A 196 -3.96 -39.89 -28.41
N PRO A 197 -5.29 -39.69 -28.36
CA PRO A 197 -6.00 -38.95 -29.40
C PRO A 197 -5.54 -37.49 -29.46
N LEU A 198 -5.74 -36.85 -30.61
CA LEU A 198 -5.40 -35.45 -30.82
C LEU A 198 -6.04 -34.57 -29.73
N PRO A 199 -5.34 -33.54 -29.21
CA PRO A 199 -5.87 -32.66 -28.18
C PRO A 199 -7.13 -31.93 -28.65
N VAL A 200 -8.26 -32.14 -27.96
CA VAL A 200 -9.55 -31.46 -28.22
C VAL A 200 -9.93 -30.46 -27.12
N ARG A 201 -9.12 -30.37 -26.06
CA ARG A 201 -9.33 -29.48 -24.91
C ARG A 201 -7.99 -28.89 -24.47
N HIS A 202 -8.05 -27.72 -23.83
CA HIS A 202 -6.88 -27.11 -23.20
C HIS A 202 -6.38 -27.98 -22.04
N SER A 203 -5.11 -27.81 -21.68
CA SER A 203 -4.52 -28.48 -20.52
C SER A 203 -5.19 -28.02 -19.20
N PRO A 204 -5.22 -28.87 -18.16
CA PRO A 204 -5.89 -28.54 -16.89
C PRO A 204 -5.34 -27.30 -16.18
N TYR A 205 -4.02 -27.06 -16.25
CA TYR A 205 -3.39 -25.90 -15.61
C TYR A 205 -3.83 -24.56 -16.24
N VAL A 206 -4.33 -24.56 -17.49
CA VAL A 206 -4.72 -23.32 -18.19
C VAL A 206 -5.87 -22.61 -17.48
N SER A 207 -6.83 -23.37 -16.96
CA SER A 207 -7.92 -22.78 -16.16
C SER A 207 -7.50 -22.48 -14.73
N ALA A 208 -6.42 -23.11 -14.24
CA ALA A 208 -5.93 -22.94 -12.88
C ALA A 208 -5.06 -21.68 -12.75
N VAL A 209 -4.24 -21.37 -13.76
CA VAL A 209 -3.24 -20.29 -13.71
C VAL A 209 -3.85 -18.91 -13.46
N LEU A 210 -5.05 -18.63 -13.96
CA LEU A 210 -5.73 -17.34 -13.73
C LEU A 210 -6.67 -17.37 -12.52
N ARG A 211 -6.82 -18.51 -11.85
CA ARG A 211 -7.72 -18.65 -10.71
C ARG A 211 -7.33 -17.72 -9.55
N PRO A 212 -6.05 -17.57 -9.15
CA PRO A 212 -5.67 -16.66 -8.07
C PRO A 212 -6.06 -15.21 -8.37
N LEU A 213 -5.78 -14.75 -9.60
CA LEU A 213 -6.12 -13.39 -10.06
C LEU A 213 -7.63 -13.17 -10.07
N LYS A 214 -8.40 -14.12 -10.63
CA LYS A 214 -9.86 -14.03 -10.66
C LYS A 214 -10.44 -13.99 -9.25
N ALA A 215 -10.01 -14.89 -8.38
CA ALA A 215 -10.51 -14.97 -7.00
C ALA A 215 -10.23 -13.67 -6.22
N PHE A 216 -9.06 -13.07 -6.41
CA PHE A 216 -8.72 -11.77 -5.83
C PHE A 216 -9.62 -10.64 -6.35
N LEU A 217 -9.79 -10.51 -7.67
CA LEU A 217 -10.58 -9.43 -8.28
C LEU A 217 -12.10 -9.54 -8.06
N ASP A 218 -12.60 -10.76 -7.89
CA ASP A 218 -14.00 -11.05 -7.55
C ASP A 218 -14.26 -10.97 -6.04
N GLY A 219 -13.21 -10.83 -5.22
CA GLY A 219 -13.31 -10.74 -3.78
C GLY A 219 -14.04 -9.47 -3.32
N GLU A 220 -14.78 -9.58 -2.21
CA GLU A 220 -15.58 -8.48 -1.65
C GLU A 220 -14.71 -7.24 -1.36
N ARG A 221 -13.50 -7.42 -0.81
CA ARG A 221 -12.60 -6.31 -0.51
C ARG A 221 -12.17 -5.56 -1.77
N ALA A 222 -11.85 -6.27 -2.86
CA ALA A 222 -11.50 -5.65 -4.13
C ALA A 222 -12.70 -4.91 -4.75
N ALA A 223 -13.90 -5.45 -4.61
CA ALA A 223 -15.12 -4.80 -5.09
C ALA A 223 -15.47 -3.53 -4.29
N THR A 224 -15.22 -3.53 -2.99
CA THR A 224 -15.59 -2.43 -2.08
C THR A 224 -14.57 -1.30 -2.06
N TYR A 225 -13.27 -1.62 -2.03
CA TYR A 225 -12.22 -0.64 -1.69
C TYR A 225 -11.32 -0.24 -2.87
N LEU A 226 -11.39 -0.93 -4.01
CA LEU A 226 -10.61 -0.56 -5.19
C LEU A 226 -11.48 0.13 -6.23
N THR A 227 -10.96 1.23 -6.80
CA THR A 227 -11.60 1.86 -7.95
C THR A 227 -11.53 0.95 -9.17
N ARG A 228 -12.40 1.20 -10.16
CA ARG A 228 -12.41 0.43 -11.40
C ARG A 228 -11.08 0.50 -12.14
N GLU A 229 -10.44 1.67 -12.11
CA GLU A 229 -9.14 1.92 -12.73
C GLU A 229 -8.06 1.04 -12.08
N ILE A 230 -7.93 1.06 -10.75
CA ILE A 230 -6.94 0.26 -10.04
C ILE A 230 -7.18 -1.24 -10.25
N ARG A 231 -8.45 -1.69 -10.26
CA ARG A 231 -8.79 -3.09 -10.56
C ARG A 231 -8.36 -3.48 -11.97
N ASN A 232 -8.55 -2.61 -12.96
CA ASN A 232 -8.12 -2.86 -14.32
C ASN A 232 -6.58 -2.89 -14.42
N ASP A 233 -5.88 -1.99 -13.73
CA ASP A 233 -4.42 -1.95 -13.74
C ASP A 233 -3.82 -3.21 -13.10
N LEU A 234 -4.38 -3.67 -11.97
CA LEU A 234 -4.01 -4.93 -11.33
C LEU A 234 -4.30 -6.14 -12.24
N LEU A 235 -5.45 -6.15 -12.93
CA LEU A 235 -5.80 -7.19 -13.89
C LEU A 235 -4.77 -7.27 -15.03
N HIS A 236 -4.47 -6.14 -15.67
CA HIS A 236 -3.53 -6.11 -16.80
C HIS A 236 -2.11 -6.45 -16.35
N GLY A 237 -1.63 -5.85 -15.26
CA GLY A 237 -0.30 -6.09 -14.73
C GLY A 237 -0.08 -7.55 -14.34
N ALA A 238 -0.99 -8.13 -13.55
CA ALA A 238 -0.89 -9.53 -13.16
C ALA A 238 -1.03 -10.49 -14.34
N ALA A 239 -1.99 -10.25 -15.25
CA ALA A 239 -2.14 -11.09 -16.44
C ALA A 239 -0.89 -11.05 -17.34
N PHE A 240 -0.32 -9.86 -17.54
CA PHE A 240 0.91 -9.68 -18.32
C PHE A 240 2.05 -10.51 -17.74
N GLU A 241 2.37 -10.34 -16.45
CA GLU A 241 3.46 -11.08 -15.79
C GLU A 241 3.20 -12.61 -15.78
N ILE A 242 1.98 -13.06 -15.47
CA ILE A 242 1.62 -14.49 -15.51
C ILE A 242 1.85 -15.07 -16.92
N THR A 243 1.42 -14.36 -17.96
CA THR A 243 1.62 -14.82 -19.35
C THR A 243 3.09 -14.77 -19.79
N GLY A 244 3.86 -13.82 -19.26
CA GLY A 244 5.32 -13.76 -19.42
C GLY A 244 6.00 -15.02 -18.84
N CYS A 245 5.69 -15.37 -17.59
CA CYS A 245 6.21 -16.59 -16.96
C CYS A 245 5.81 -17.87 -17.75
N TYR A 246 4.56 -17.92 -18.24
CA TYR A 246 4.12 -19.02 -19.10
C TYR A 246 4.95 -19.12 -20.38
N HIS A 247 5.20 -17.98 -21.04
CA HIS A 247 5.99 -17.92 -22.27
C HIS A 247 7.41 -18.45 -22.06
N GLU A 248 8.09 -17.98 -21.01
CA GLU A 248 9.44 -18.44 -20.67
C GLU A 248 9.50 -19.95 -20.41
N LEU A 249 8.62 -20.46 -19.53
CA LEU A 249 8.57 -21.88 -19.20
C LEU A 249 8.22 -22.75 -20.41
N ALA A 250 7.34 -22.29 -21.28
CA ALA A 250 6.98 -23.00 -22.51
C ALA A 250 8.14 -22.99 -23.53
N ALA A 251 8.82 -21.86 -23.70
CA ALA A 251 9.97 -21.73 -24.59
C ALA A 251 11.13 -22.65 -24.15
N ASP A 252 11.41 -22.69 -22.85
CA ASP A 252 12.39 -23.60 -22.26
C ASP A 252 12.02 -25.07 -22.49
N LEU A 253 10.75 -25.43 -22.27
CA LEU A 253 10.28 -26.79 -22.47
C LEU A 253 10.43 -27.24 -23.93
N VAL A 254 10.12 -26.36 -24.88
CA VAL A 254 10.22 -26.65 -26.32
C VAL A 254 11.67 -26.72 -26.78
N SER A 255 12.55 -25.86 -26.25
CA SER A 255 13.97 -25.86 -26.62
C SER A 255 14.67 -27.15 -26.18
N VAL A 256 14.34 -27.68 -25.00
CA VAL A 256 14.87 -28.94 -24.45
C VAL A 256 14.26 -30.19 -25.13
N ALA A 257 13.08 -30.05 -25.75
CA ALA A 257 12.41 -31.16 -26.43
C ALA A 257 12.83 -31.36 -27.89
N ARG A 258 13.61 -30.42 -28.47
CA ARG A 258 14.26 -30.55 -29.78
C ARG A 258 15.52 -31.41 -29.69
#